data_AF-A0A7V9F3G3-F1
#
_entry.id   AF-A0A7V9F3G3-F1
#
_cell.length_a   1.000
_cell.length_b   1.000
_cell.length_c   1.000
_cell.angle_alpha   90.00
_cell.angle_beta   90.00
_cell.angle_gamma   90.00
#
_symmetry.space_group_name_H-M   'P 1'
#
loop_
_entity.id
_entity.type
_entity.pdbx_description
1 polymer ?
#
loop_
_entity_poly.entity_id
_entity_poly.type
_entity_poly.pdbx_seq_one_letter_code
_entity_poly.pdbx_strand_id
1 'polypeptide(L)'
;MPTAHNPEPTGPDPQALLVATHLAPSVMPLYRLVADRIGERLGRPVHFAVADSYERCAQDLDHVCFVCSIPYLLLARSRQIRMQVLAAPVLTG
;
A
#
# COMPACT_ATOMS: atom_id res chain seq x y z
N MET A 1 -17.61 40.14 -9.37
CA MET A 1 -16.64 39.36 -8.57
C MET A 1 -16.71 37.91 -9.05
N PRO A 2 -15.67 37.35 -9.68
CA PRO A 2 -15.68 35.94 -10.04
C PRO A 2 -15.21 35.11 -8.83
N THR A 3 -16.08 34.21 -8.37
CA THR A 3 -15.75 33.15 -7.40
C THR A 3 -14.74 32.20 -8.04
N ALA A 4 -13.58 32.04 -7.41
CA ALA A 4 -12.60 31.03 -7.80
C ALA A 4 -13.24 29.64 -7.69
N HIS A 5 -13.47 29.01 -8.84
CA HIS A 5 -13.78 27.60 -8.93
C HIS A 5 -12.47 26.85 -8.65
N ASN A 6 -12.27 26.41 -7.40
CA ASN A 6 -11.20 25.48 -7.10
C ASN A 6 -11.51 24.17 -7.85
N PRO A 7 -10.61 23.66 -8.70
CA PRO A 7 -10.77 22.33 -9.24
C PRO A 7 -10.75 21.33 -8.08
N GLU A 8 -11.76 20.44 -8.03
CA GLU A 8 -11.68 19.24 -7.20
C GLU A 8 -10.37 18.50 -7.52
N PRO A 9 -9.62 17.99 -6.53
CA PRO A 9 -8.43 17.21 -6.80
C PRO A 9 -8.82 15.89 -7.47
N THR A 10 -8.75 15.87 -8.80
CA THR A 10 -8.99 14.69 -9.63
C THR A 10 -7.74 13.80 -9.60
N GLY A 11 -7.58 13.06 -8.52
CA GLY A 11 -6.49 12.08 -8.35
C GLY A 11 -5.98 12.02 -6.90
N PRO A 12 -5.32 10.93 -6.51
CA PRO A 12 -4.67 10.88 -5.19
C PRO A 12 -3.67 12.03 -5.07
N ASP A 13 -3.63 12.65 -3.89
CA ASP A 13 -2.65 13.69 -3.57
C ASP A 13 -1.24 13.15 -3.92
N PRO A 14 -0.46 13.85 -4.77
CA PRO A 14 0.88 13.38 -5.16
C PRO A 14 1.83 13.23 -3.96
N GLN A 15 1.53 13.86 -2.83
CA GLN A 15 2.28 13.70 -1.59
C GLN A 15 1.79 12.53 -0.73
N ALA A 16 0.66 11.90 -1.06
CA ALA A 16 0.13 10.81 -0.26
C ALA A 16 0.92 9.51 -0.42
N LEU A 17 1.05 8.78 0.68
CA LEU A 17 1.58 7.43 0.71
C LEU A 17 0.48 6.44 0.33
N LEU A 18 0.52 5.97 -0.92
CA LEU A 18 -0.30 4.87 -1.40
C LEU A 18 0.16 3.53 -0.82
N VAL A 19 -0.71 2.87 -0.06
CA VAL A 19 -0.48 1.57 0.56
C VAL A 19 -1.58 0.60 0.15
N ALA A 20 -1.21 -0.59 -0.31
CA ALA A 20 -2.14 -1.66 -0.61
C ALA A 20 -1.98 -2.87 0.33
N THR A 21 -3.01 -3.69 0.40
CA THR A 21 -2.95 -5.01 1.05
C THR A 21 -3.77 -6.02 0.26
N HIS A 22 -3.24 -7.23 0.10
CA HIS A 22 -4.00 -8.40 -0.34
C HIS A 22 -3.81 -9.53 0.67
N LEU A 23 -4.28 -9.28 1.89
CA LEU A 23 -4.19 -10.16 3.05
C LEU A 23 -5.58 -10.45 3.60
N ALA A 24 -5.68 -11.45 4.47
CA ALA A 24 -6.94 -11.81 5.12
C ALA A 24 -7.58 -10.61 5.84
N PRO A 25 -8.92 -10.44 5.79
CA PRO A 25 -9.60 -9.33 6.45
C PRO A 25 -9.33 -9.21 7.95
N SER A 26 -9.12 -10.34 8.64
CA SER A 26 -8.85 -10.39 10.08
C SER A 26 -7.57 -9.67 10.51
N VAL A 27 -6.59 -9.52 9.61
CA VAL A 27 -5.32 -8.83 9.89
C VAL A 27 -5.30 -7.39 9.38
N MET A 28 -6.36 -6.92 8.70
CA MET A 28 -6.42 -5.55 8.16
C MET A 28 -6.20 -4.45 9.23
N PRO A 29 -6.75 -4.54 10.46
CA PRO A 29 -6.52 -3.50 11.47
C PRO A 29 -5.03 -3.31 11.79
N LEU A 30 -4.26 -4.40 11.83
CA LEU A 30 -2.82 -4.35 12.06
C LEU A 30 -2.11 -3.62 10.91
N TYR A 31 -2.42 -3.97 9.67
CA TYR A 31 -1.73 -3.35 8.51
C TYR A 31 -2.16 -1.91 8.27
N ARG A 32 -3.40 -1.55 8.62
CA ARG A 32 -3.83 -0.15 8.69
C ARG A 32 -2.97 0.61 9.70
N LEU A 33 -2.84 0.10 10.93
CA LEU A 33 -2.01 0.70 11.97
C LEU A 33 -0.55 0.91 11.51
N VAL A 34 0.04 -0.10 10.86
CA VAL A 34 1.40 0.01 10.31
C VAL A 34 1.48 1.08 9.22
N ALA A 35 0.52 1.11 8.29
CA ALA A 35 0.49 2.09 7.21
C ALA A 35 0.38 3.53 7.75
N ASP A 36 -0.54 3.76 8.70
CA ASP A 36 -0.74 5.05 9.33
C ASP A 36 0.55 5.49 10.06
N ARG A 37 1.19 4.58 10.78
CA ARG A 37 2.45 4.87 11.49
C ARG A 37 3.60 5.20 10.54
N ILE A 38 3.67 4.57 9.36
CA ILE A 38 4.65 4.90 8.32
C ILE A 38 4.35 6.31 7.78
N GLY A 39 3.08 6.60 7.45
CA GLY A 39 2.65 7.92 6.97
C GLY A 39 3.00 9.05 7.94
N GLU A 40 2.69 8.87 9.23
CA GLU A 40 3.07 9.81 10.29
C GLU A 40 4.56 10.08 10.32
N ARG A 41 5.39 9.03 10.28
CA ARG A 41 6.86 9.17 10.33
C ARG A 41 7.42 9.85 9.08
N LEU A 42 6.75 9.72 7.94
CA LEU A 42 7.14 10.35 6.68
C LEU A 42 6.51 11.73 6.48
N GLY A 43 5.59 12.15 7.36
CA GLY A 43 4.81 13.39 7.18
C GLY A 43 3.90 13.36 5.95
N ARG A 44 3.40 12.17 5.57
CA ARG A 44 2.56 11.97 4.36
C ARG A 44 1.18 11.44 4.75
N PRO A 45 0.09 11.96 4.17
CA PRO A 45 -1.24 11.36 4.33
C PRO A 45 -1.25 9.95 3.72
N VAL A 46 -2.01 9.03 4.30
CA VAL A 46 -2.06 7.63 3.85
C VAL A 46 -3.34 7.34 3.10
N HIS A 47 -3.21 6.84 1.87
CA HIS A 47 -4.30 6.18 1.16
C HIS A 47 -4.08 4.68 1.24
N PHE A 48 -4.95 3.99 1.98
CA PHE A 48 -4.89 2.54 2.15
C PHE A 48 -5.99 1.86 1.36
N ALA A 49 -5.64 0.92 0.51
CA ALA A 49 -6.56 0.18 -0.35
C ALA A 49 -6.42 -1.34 -0.16
N VAL A 50 -7.52 -2.05 -0.36
CA VAL A 50 -7.47 -3.51 -0.57
C VAL A 50 -7.23 -3.74 -2.05
N ALA A 51 -6.14 -4.43 -2.37
CA ALA A 51 -5.88 -4.85 -3.75
C ALA A 51 -6.82 -6.00 -4.14
N ASP A 52 -7.19 -6.06 -5.41
CA ASP A 52 -8.03 -7.10 -5.99
C ASP A 52 -7.25 -8.40 -6.29
N SER A 53 -5.92 -8.30 -6.33
CA SER A 53 -5.02 -9.34 -6.81
C SER A 53 -3.61 -9.17 -6.23
N TYR A 54 -2.82 -10.26 -6.24
CA TYR A 54 -1.39 -10.16 -5.91
C TYR A 54 -0.59 -9.47 -7.03
N GLU A 55 -1.08 -9.57 -8.27
CA GLU A 55 -0.50 -8.97 -9.46
C GLU A 55 -0.52 -7.44 -9.37
N ARG A 56 -1.60 -6.83 -8.86
CA ARG A 56 -1.63 -5.38 -8.60
C ARG A 56 -0.46 -4.95 -7.72
N CYS A 57 -0.21 -5.70 -6.64
CA CYS A 57 0.90 -5.42 -5.76
C CYS A 57 2.25 -5.58 -6.46
N ALA A 58 2.36 -6.40 -7.50
CA ALA A 58 3.61 -6.60 -8.22
C ALA A 58 3.94 -5.51 -9.27
N GLN A 59 2.98 -4.64 -9.62
CA GLN A 59 3.05 -3.71 -10.76
C GLN A 59 3.63 -2.32 -10.43
N ASP A 60 4.11 -2.08 -9.20
CA ASP A 60 4.58 -0.76 -8.70
C ASP A 60 3.51 0.36 -8.78
N LEU A 61 2.23 0.00 -8.63
CA LEU A 61 1.11 0.94 -8.59
C LEU A 61 0.97 1.62 -7.22
N ASP A 62 1.36 0.93 -6.17
CA ASP A 62 1.32 1.39 -4.78
C ASP A 62 2.77 1.50 -4.25
N HIS A 63 3.05 2.45 -3.35
CA HIS A 63 4.41 2.62 -2.81
C HIS A 63 4.81 1.47 -1.89
N VAL A 64 3.82 0.87 -1.21
CA VAL A 64 3.96 -0.27 -0.32
C VAL A 64 2.78 -1.19 -0.55
N CYS A 65 3.02 -2.50 -0.66
CA CYS A 65 1.95 -3.49 -0.54
C CYS A 65 2.28 -4.58 0.50
N PHE A 66 1.32 -4.88 1.36
CA PHE A 66 1.36 -6.03 2.25
C PHE A 66 0.82 -7.28 1.56
N VAL A 67 1.63 -8.33 1.50
CA VAL A 67 1.34 -9.58 0.78
C VAL A 67 1.70 -10.80 1.61
N CYS A 68 0.99 -11.90 1.40
CA CYS A 68 1.35 -13.20 1.96
C CYS A 68 2.68 -13.68 1.36
N SER A 69 3.50 -14.35 2.17
CA SER A 69 4.83 -14.81 1.73
C SER A 69 4.78 -15.79 0.56
N ILE A 70 3.82 -16.72 0.52
CA ILE A 70 3.72 -17.71 -0.57
C ILE A 70 3.46 -17.03 -1.93
N PRO A 71 2.40 -16.21 -2.10
CA PRO A 71 2.20 -15.44 -3.32
C PRO A 71 3.38 -14.58 -3.73
N TYR A 72 4.02 -13.89 -2.76
CA TYR A 72 5.24 -13.14 -3.00
C TYR A 72 6.35 -14.03 -3.60
N LEU A 73 6.62 -15.20 -3.00
CA LEU A 73 7.67 -16.11 -3.46
C LEU A 73 7.39 -16.64 -4.87
N LEU A 74 6.12 -16.91 -5.20
CA LEU A 74 5.74 -17.34 -6.56
C LEU A 74 6.00 -16.25 -7.60
N LEU A 75 5.60 -15.00 -7.31
CA LEU A 75 5.83 -13.84 -8.19
C LEU A 75 7.32 -13.48 -8.29
N ALA A 76 8.07 -13.61 -7.20
CA ALA A 76 9.52 -13.42 -7.18
C ALA A 76 10.24 -14.46 -8.05
N ARG A 77 9.85 -15.74 -7.91
CA ARG A 77 10.41 -16.84 -8.69
C ARG A 77 10.12 -16.67 -10.19
N SER A 78 8.97 -16.14 -10.56
CA SER A 78 8.60 -15.85 -11.96
C SER A 78 9.13 -14.51 -12.49
N ARG A 79 9.87 -13.74 -11.68
CA ARG A 79 10.36 -12.38 -12.02
C ARG A 79 9.24 -11.39 -12.36
N GLN A 80 8.06 -11.58 -11.78
CA GLN A 80 6.88 -10.74 -12.01
C GLN A 80 6.72 -9.64 -10.95
N ILE A 81 7.66 -9.52 -10.00
CA ILE A 81 7.65 -8.48 -8.98
C ILE A 81 8.87 -7.57 -9.14
N ARG A 82 8.62 -6.26 -9.14
CA ARG A 82 9.65 -5.21 -9.19
C ARG A 82 9.88 -4.53 -7.84
N MET A 83 8.97 -4.72 -6.89
CA MET A 83 9.09 -4.16 -5.55
C MET A 83 10.21 -4.82 -4.74
N GLN A 84 10.89 -4.00 -3.92
CA GLN A 84 11.85 -4.43 -2.93
C GLN A 84 11.16 -4.94 -1.66
N VAL A 85 11.65 -6.05 -1.08
CA VAL A 85 11.20 -6.52 0.23
C VAL A 85 11.73 -5.59 1.32
N LEU A 86 10.81 -5.04 2.12
CA LEU A 86 11.15 -4.18 3.25
C LEU A 86 11.30 -4.97 4.55
N ALA A 87 10.31 -5.80 4.88
CA ALA A 87 10.29 -6.59 6.11
C ALA A 87 9.30 -7.76 6.01
N ALA A 88 9.52 -8.80 6.80
CA ALA A 88 8.55 -9.82 7.13
C ALA A 88 8.25 -9.74 8.63
N PRO A 89 7.04 -9.32 9.06
CA PRO A 89 6.75 -9.17 10.48
C PRO A 89 6.74 -10.53 11.16
N VAL A 90 7.52 -10.65 12.25
CA VAL A 90 7.46 -11.79 13.17
C VAL A 90 6.51 -11.42 14.28
N LEU A 91 5.34 -12.07 14.33
CA LEU A 91 4.40 -11.92 15.43
C LEU A 91 4.89 -12.79 16.59
N THR A 92 5.19 -12.16 17.72
CA THR A 92 5.47 -12.85 18.98
C THR A 92 4.25 -12.72 19.87
N GLY A 93 3.85 -13.84 20.49
CA GLY A 93 2.76 -13.92 21.47
C GLY A 93 3.30 -13.95 22.89
#